data_AF-A0A9E3NTH9-F1
#
_entry.id   AF-A0A9E3NTH9-F1
#
_cell.length_a   1.000
_cell.length_b   1.000
_cell.length_c   1.000
_cell.angle_alpha   90.00
_cell.angle_beta   90.00
_cell.angle_gamma   90.00
#
_symmetry.space_group_name_H-M   'P 1'
#
loop_
_entity.id
_entity.type
_entity.pdbx_description
1 polymer ?
#
loop_
_entity_poly.entity_id
_entity_poly.type
_entity_poly.pdbx_seq_one_letter_code
_entity_poly.pdbx_strand_id
1 'polypeptide(L)'
;MSFALAIAAVLALTYFFVRARGKKASSEVARDTTPALDAWIAEALEVELAEGALGMRASTPEERKKLARSLRGDPDADVVSAIEEKVKSVELEFVRYSHEKDAEITVRVRYEDGNTGTATKRLAASDLPEAVRSDFERKGGSRVFRTWVFPWARARAL
;
A
#
# COMPACT_ATOMS: atom_id res chain seq x y z
N MET A 1 -9.84 -7.28 -42.33
CA MET A 1 -8.79 -7.20 -41.30
C MET A 1 -8.82 -5.93 -40.45
N SER A 2 -9.38 -4.81 -40.93
CA SER A 2 -9.37 -3.52 -40.21
C SER A 2 -10.27 -3.45 -38.96
N PHE A 3 -11.35 -4.24 -38.90
CA PHE A 3 -12.30 -4.22 -37.77
C PHE A 3 -11.73 -4.86 -36.50
N ALA A 4 -10.95 -5.94 -36.63
CA ALA A 4 -10.30 -6.61 -35.50
C ALA A 4 -9.20 -5.74 -34.86
N LEU A 5 -8.45 -5.01 -35.68
CA LEU A 5 -7.46 -4.02 -35.22
C LEU A 5 -8.11 -2.85 -34.48
N ALA A 6 -9.27 -2.39 -34.94
CA ALA A 6 -10.01 -1.32 -34.26
C ALA A 6 -10.51 -1.76 -32.88
N ILE A 7 -11.05 -2.98 -32.77
CA ILE A 7 -11.49 -3.55 -31.48
C ILE A 7 -10.31 -3.75 -30.53
N ALA A 8 -9.20 -4.30 -31.03
CA ALA A 8 -7.98 -4.47 -30.23
C ALA A 8 -7.42 -3.13 -29.74
N ALA A 9 -7.44 -2.09 -30.59
CA ALA A 9 -7.01 -0.74 -30.21
C ALA A 9 -7.92 -0.12 -29.15
N VAL A 10 -9.25 -0.30 -29.25
CA VAL A 10 -10.20 0.20 -28.24
C VAL A 10 -10.04 -0.54 -26.90
N LEU A 11 -9.84 -1.85 -26.92
CA LEU A 11 -9.57 -2.63 -25.71
C LEU A 11 -8.23 -2.24 -25.07
N ALA A 12 -7.19 -2.01 -25.88
CA ALA A 12 -5.91 -1.52 -25.38
C ALA A 12 -6.02 -0.11 -24.80
N LEU A 13 -6.77 0.80 -25.44
CA LEU A 13 -6.98 2.15 -24.96
C LEU A 13 -7.80 2.17 -23.67
N THR A 14 -8.86 1.39 -23.57
CA THR A 14 -9.67 1.28 -22.35
C THR A 14 -8.88 0.66 -21.21
N TYR A 15 -8.12 -0.42 -21.47
CA TYR A 15 -7.19 -1.00 -20.51
C TYR A 15 -6.16 0.03 -20.03
N PHE A 16 -5.54 0.77 -20.97
CA PHE A 16 -4.55 1.79 -20.65
C PHE A 16 -5.16 2.96 -19.88
N PHE A 17 -6.37 3.41 -20.23
CA PHE A 17 -7.07 4.48 -19.52
C PHE A 17 -7.50 4.06 -18.12
N VAL A 18 -7.98 2.84 -17.92
CA VAL A 18 -8.31 2.32 -16.58
C VAL A 18 -7.04 2.19 -15.73
N ARG A 19 -5.94 1.70 -16.30
CA ARG A 19 -4.63 1.62 -15.64
C ARG A 19 -4.05 3.02 -15.32
N ALA A 20 -4.22 3.99 -16.22
CA ALA A 20 -3.76 5.36 -16.04
C ALA A 20 -4.63 6.17 -15.06
N ARG A 21 -5.94 5.88 -14.99
CA ARG A 21 -6.87 6.57 -14.07
C ARG A 21 -6.65 6.16 -12.61
N GLY A 22 -6.13 4.94 -12.37
CA GLY A 22 -5.65 4.52 -11.05
C GLY A 22 -4.45 5.34 -10.52
N LYS A 23 -3.73 6.06 -11.40
CA LYS A 23 -2.58 6.91 -11.03
C LYS A 23 -2.95 8.37 -10.73
N LYS A 24 -4.23 8.77 -10.85
CA LYS A 24 -4.70 10.16 -10.75
C LYS A 24 -5.51 10.48 -9.48
N ALA A 25 -5.43 9.66 -8.43
CA ALA A 25 -5.56 10.25 -7.10
C ALA A 25 -4.22 10.93 -6.84
N SER A 26 -4.22 12.24 -6.60
CA SER A 26 -3.10 12.89 -5.93
C SER A 26 -3.02 12.27 -4.54
N SER A 27 -2.44 11.09 -4.46
CA SER A 27 -2.20 10.43 -3.21
C SER A 27 -1.07 11.18 -2.55
N GLU A 28 -1.42 11.92 -1.52
CA GLU A 28 -0.44 12.41 -0.58
C GLU A 28 0.33 11.17 -0.11
N VAL A 29 1.58 11.09 -0.56
CA VAL A 29 2.49 10.01 -0.17
C VAL A 29 2.63 10.14 1.33
N ALA A 30 2.62 9.01 2.04
CA ALA A 30 2.96 8.96 3.45
C ALA A 30 4.44 9.35 3.63
N ARG A 31 4.75 10.65 3.50
CA ARG A 31 6.07 11.26 3.72
C ARG A 31 6.29 11.49 5.21
N ASP A 32 5.20 11.61 5.95
CA ASP A 32 5.18 11.83 7.39
C ASP A 32 4.64 10.56 8.05
N THR A 33 5.50 9.55 8.22
CA THR A 33 5.25 8.39 9.09
C THR A 33 6.11 8.52 10.33
N THR A 34 5.70 7.89 11.43
CA THR A 34 6.55 7.77 12.62
C THR A 34 7.38 6.48 12.52
N PRO A 35 8.59 6.39 13.10
CA PRO A 35 9.39 5.17 13.07
C PRO A 35 8.66 3.94 13.62
N ALA A 36 7.85 4.14 14.67
CA ALA A 36 7.01 3.09 15.24
C ALA A 36 5.89 2.64 14.29
N LEU A 37 5.31 3.58 13.54
CA LEU A 37 4.31 3.27 12.53
C LEU A 37 4.93 2.52 11.35
N ASP A 38 6.11 2.93 10.88
CA ASP A 38 6.82 2.24 9.80
C ASP A 38 7.21 0.82 10.16
N ALA A 39 7.69 0.59 11.38
CA ALA A 39 7.98 -0.75 11.88
C ALA A 39 6.73 -1.65 11.86
N TRP A 40 5.60 -1.13 12.35
CA TRP A 40 4.34 -1.86 12.32
C TRP A 40 3.83 -2.10 10.89
N ILE A 41 3.92 -1.12 9.99
CA ILE A 41 3.52 -1.30 8.59
C ILE A 41 4.37 -2.40 7.94
N ALA A 42 5.67 -2.42 8.19
CA ALA A 42 6.56 -3.46 7.67
C ALA A 42 6.18 -4.86 8.19
N GLU A 43 5.88 -4.99 9.49
CA GLU A 43 5.41 -6.25 10.09
C GLU A 43 4.06 -6.70 9.50
N ALA A 44 3.11 -5.77 9.38
CA ALA A 44 1.80 -6.04 8.79
C ALA A 44 1.91 -6.49 7.32
N LEU A 45 2.73 -5.79 6.53
CA LEU A 45 2.96 -6.14 5.14
C LEU A 45 3.73 -7.45 4.99
N GLU A 46 4.64 -7.78 5.90
CA GLU A 46 5.33 -9.08 5.86
C GLU A 46 4.32 -10.23 5.92
N VAL A 47 3.34 -10.16 6.83
CA VAL A 47 2.28 -11.16 6.97
C VAL A 47 1.37 -11.17 5.73
N GLU A 48 0.84 -10.01 5.34
CA GLU A 48 -0.11 -9.91 4.23
C GLU A 48 0.51 -10.26 2.88
N LEU A 49 1.77 -9.90 2.63
CA LEU A 49 2.45 -10.18 1.37
C LEU A 49 2.95 -11.62 1.30
N ALA A 50 3.35 -12.22 2.42
CA ALA A 50 3.65 -13.65 2.46
C ALA A 50 2.40 -14.45 2.05
N GLU A 51 1.23 -14.16 2.62
CA GLU A 51 0.03 -14.92 2.28
C GLU A 51 -0.56 -14.55 0.91
N GLY A 52 -0.76 -13.25 0.64
CA GLY A 52 -1.54 -12.78 -0.50
C GLY A 52 -0.75 -12.56 -1.79
N ALA A 53 0.50 -12.09 -1.73
CA ALA A 53 1.31 -11.91 -2.94
C ALA A 53 2.11 -13.17 -3.24
N LEU A 54 2.82 -13.70 -2.26
CA LEU A 54 3.79 -14.75 -2.51
C LEU A 54 3.16 -16.16 -2.48
N GLY A 55 1.86 -16.28 -2.18
CA GLY A 55 1.14 -17.56 -2.14
C GLY A 55 1.71 -18.51 -1.07
N MET A 56 2.28 -17.91 -0.04
CA MET A 56 3.38 -18.47 0.75
C MET A 56 2.84 -18.93 2.12
N ARG A 57 1.67 -19.56 2.12
CA ARG A 57 1.08 -20.20 3.34
C ARG A 57 2.01 -21.21 4.00
N ALA A 58 3.00 -21.72 3.25
CA ALA A 58 4.05 -22.63 3.71
C ALA A 58 5.48 -22.09 3.49
N SER A 59 5.71 -20.77 3.52
CA SER A 59 7.05 -20.19 3.31
C SER A 59 8.09 -20.82 4.23
N THR A 60 9.27 -21.05 3.65
CA THR A 60 10.47 -21.32 4.41
C THR A 60 10.86 -20.10 5.26
N PRO A 61 11.49 -20.30 6.44
CA PRO A 61 11.99 -19.20 7.26
C PRO A 61 12.93 -18.25 6.50
N GLU A 62 13.68 -18.76 5.52
CA GLU A 62 14.57 -17.96 4.67
C GLU A 62 13.82 -16.95 3.79
N GLU A 63 12.69 -17.35 3.19
CA GLU A 63 11.89 -16.47 2.33
C GLU A 63 11.25 -15.33 3.11
N ARG A 64 10.72 -15.60 4.31
CA ARG A 64 10.20 -14.56 5.20
C ARG A 64 11.30 -13.58 5.61
N LYS A 65 12.49 -14.09 5.91
CA LYS A 65 13.66 -13.25 6.22
C LYS A 65 14.09 -12.37 5.05
N LYS A 66 14.00 -12.86 3.81
CA LYS A 66 14.25 -12.04 2.60
C LYS A 66 13.19 -10.95 2.42
N LEU A 67 11.91 -11.29 2.61
CA LEU A 67 10.81 -10.33 2.57
C LEU A 67 10.97 -9.22 3.62
N ALA A 68 11.20 -9.61 4.88
CA ALA A 68 11.42 -8.68 5.98
C ALA A 68 12.58 -7.71 5.72
N ARG A 69 13.70 -8.21 5.18
CA ARG A 69 14.85 -7.36 4.81
C ARG A 69 14.51 -6.39 3.68
N SER A 70 13.79 -6.87 2.67
CA SER A 70 13.36 -6.03 1.54
C SER A 70 12.46 -4.88 2.00
N LEU A 71 11.51 -5.16 2.89
CA LEU A 71 10.62 -4.14 3.48
C LEU A 71 11.36 -3.16 4.41
N ARG A 72 12.56 -3.49 4.88
CA ARG A 72 13.41 -2.62 5.71
C ARG A 72 14.46 -1.84 4.91
N GLY A 73 14.46 -1.96 3.58
CA GLY A 73 15.33 -1.18 2.70
C GLY A 73 16.56 -1.92 2.15
N ASP A 74 16.65 -3.23 2.34
CA ASP A 74 17.63 -4.10 1.68
C ASP A 74 16.92 -4.98 0.63
N PRO A 75 16.60 -4.44 -0.56
CA PRO A 75 15.72 -5.10 -1.53
C PRO A 75 16.38 -6.31 -2.19
N ASP A 76 15.75 -7.47 -2.08
CA ASP A 76 16.06 -8.66 -2.87
C ASP A 76 15.30 -8.62 -4.20
N ALA A 77 16.00 -8.84 -5.32
CA ALA A 77 15.44 -8.65 -6.67
C ALA A 77 14.26 -9.60 -6.98
N ASP A 78 14.31 -10.83 -6.46
CA ASP A 78 13.25 -11.82 -6.68
C ASP A 78 11.98 -11.40 -5.91
N VAL A 79 12.16 -10.96 -4.66
CA VAL A 79 11.07 -10.46 -3.81
C VAL A 79 10.42 -9.22 -4.41
N VAL A 80 11.24 -8.24 -4.84
CA VAL A 80 10.74 -7.01 -5.45
C VAL A 80 9.91 -7.32 -6.70
N SER A 81 10.44 -8.16 -7.58
CA SER A 81 9.76 -8.52 -8.83
C SER A 81 8.41 -9.21 -8.56
N ALA A 82 8.39 -10.18 -7.63
CA ALA A 82 7.17 -10.89 -7.27
C ALA A 82 6.11 -9.97 -6.62
N ILE A 83 6.53 -9.01 -5.81
CA ILE A 83 5.62 -8.01 -5.21
C ILE A 83 5.11 -7.04 -6.27
N GLU A 84 5.97 -6.49 -7.13
CA GLU A 84 5.57 -5.52 -8.17
C GLU A 84 4.64 -6.14 -9.22
N GLU A 85 4.74 -7.45 -9.48
CA GLU A 85 3.83 -8.15 -10.38
C GLU A 85 2.42 -8.33 -9.81
N LYS A 86 2.30 -8.51 -8.48
CA LYS A 86 1.05 -8.94 -7.83
C LYS A 86 0.38 -7.85 -7.01
N VAL A 87 1.12 -6.85 -6.54
CA VAL A 87 0.60 -5.75 -5.72
C VAL A 87 0.38 -4.53 -6.58
N LYS A 88 -0.87 -4.11 -6.68
CA LYS A 88 -1.29 -2.94 -7.43
C LYS A 88 -1.02 -1.64 -6.68
N SER A 89 -1.36 -1.61 -5.39
CA SER A 89 -1.18 -0.42 -4.54
C SER A 89 -1.27 -0.76 -3.06
N VAL A 90 -0.53 -0.03 -2.24
CA VAL A 90 -0.69 -0.03 -0.78
C VAL A 90 -1.20 1.32 -0.32
N GLU A 91 -2.27 1.30 0.47
CA GLU A 91 -2.91 2.49 1.03
C GLU A 91 -3.02 2.37 2.54
N LEU A 92 -2.81 3.48 3.24
CA LEU A 92 -3.06 3.62 4.67
C LEU A 92 -4.36 4.40 4.82
N GLU A 93 -5.34 3.81 5.48
CA GLU A 93 -6.54 4.49 5.93
C GLU A 93 -6.40 4.78 7.41
N PHE A 94 -6.57 6.05 7.79
CA PHE A 94 -6.68 6.49 9.16
C PHE A 94 -8.14 6.85 9.43
N VAL A 95 -8.71 6.32 10.50
CA VAL A 95 -10.08 6.59 10.93
C VAL A 95 -10.06 7.13 12.36
N ARG A 96 -10.69 8.28 12.58
CA ARG A 96 -10.93 8.83 13.91
C ARG A 96 -12.42 8.74 14.23
N TYR A 97 -12.75 8.09 15.33
CA TYR A 97 -14.12 8.01 15.83
C TYR A 97 -14.36 9.14 16.83
N SER A 98 -15.47 9.89 16.68
CA SER A 98 -15.75 11.08 17.49
C SER A 98 -15.90 10.79 18.99
N HIS A 99 -16.15 9.54 19.37
CA HIS A 99 -16.35 9.10 20.74
C HIS A 99 -15.16 8.29 21.30
N GLU A 100 -14.15 8.00 20.49
CA GLU A 100 -12.93 7.31 20.94
C GLU A 100 -11.76 8.30 21.03
N LYS A 101 -10.85 8.05 21.97
CA LYS A 101 -9.59 8.81 22.09
C LYS A 101 -8.50 8.31 21.15
N ASP A 102 -8.73 7.14 20.57
CA ASP A 102 -7.81 6.45 19.69
C ASP A 102 -8.25 6.61 18.23
N ALA A 103 -7.29 6.48 17.33
CA ALA A 103 -7.52 6.37 15.92
C ALA A 103 -7.21 4.94 15.45
N GLU A 104 -7.93 4.49 14.44
CA GLU A 104 -7.69 3.23 13.78
C GLU A 104 -6.86 3.49 12.52
N ILE A 105 -5.82 2.69 12.31
CA ILE A 105 -5.09 2.62 11.05
C ILE A 105 -5.29 1.26 10.41
N THR A 106 -5.62 1.27 9.12
CA THR A 106 -5.71 0.09 8.29
C THR A 106 -4.72 0.20 7.12
N VAL A 107 -3.81 -0.76 7.04
CA VAL A 107 -3.02 -1.01 5.82
C VAL A 107 -3.91 -1.79 4.87
N ARG A 108 -4.09 -1.28 3.66
CA ARG A 108 -4.84 -1.92 2.57
C ARG A 108 -3.89 -2.25 1.43
N VAL A 109 -3.72 -3.54 1.17
CA VAL A 109 -2.95 -4.04 0.03
C VAL A 109 -3.94 -4.44 -1.05
N ARG A 110 -3.96 -3.70 -2.16
CA ARG A 110 -4.74 -4.08 -3.35
C ARG A 110 -3.85 -4.90 -4.27
N TYR A 111 -4.31 -6.09 -4.62
CA TYR A 111 -3.62 -6.98 -5.55
C TYR A 111 -4.10 -6.75 -6.99
N GLU A 112 -3.30 -7.18 -7.96
CA GLU A 112 -3.63 -7.09 -9.39
C GLU A 112 -4.79 -8.02 -9.80
N ASP A 113 -5.03 -9.09 -9.04
CA ASP A 113 -6.16 -10.02 -9.22
C ASP A 113 -7.51 -9.46 -8.73
N GLY A 114 -7.50 -8.27 -8.13
CA GLY A 114 -8.69 -7.61 -7.57
C GLY A 114 -8.95 -7.92 -6.09
N ASN A 115 -8.21 -8.84 -5.47
CA ASN A 115 -8.29 -9.10 -4.03
C ASN A 115 -7.72 -7.93 -3.23
N THR A 116 -8.13 -7.83 -1.97
CA THR A 116 -7.61 -6.83 -1.03
C THR A 116 -7.25 -7.51 0.30
N GLY A 117 -5.99 -7.40 0.69
CA GLY A 117 -5.49 -7.76 2.01
C GLY A 117 -5.55 -6.56 2.94
N THR A 118 -5.83 -6.77 4.22
CA THR A 118 -5.97 -5.69 5.18
C THR A 118 -5.44 -6.07 6.56
N ALA A 119 -4.66 -5.17 7.14
CA ALA A 119 -4.22 -5.28 8.52
C ALA A 119 -4.56 -4.00 9.28
N THR A 120 -5.15 -4.13 10.46
CA THR A 120 -5.65 -2.99 11.25
C THR A 120 -5.00 -2.94 12.63
N LYS A 121 -4.68 -1.72 13.10
CA LYS A 121 -4.19 -1.45 14.45
C LYS A 121 -4.82 -0.17 15.01
N ARG A 122 -5.01 -0.13 16.32
CA ARG A 122 -5.39 1.08 17.04
C ARG A 122 -4.15 1.82 17.53
N LEU A 123 -4.16 3.13 17.42
CA LEU A 123 -3.10 4.04 17.85
C LEU A 123 -3.71 5.17 18.67
N ALA A 124 -2.99 5.63 19.68
CA ALA A 124 -3.40 6.84 20.39
C ALA A 124 -3.36 8.02 19.41
N ALA A 125 -4.25 9.00 19.61
CA ALA A 125 -4.26 10.20 18.76
C ALA A 125 -2.91 10.94 18.75
N SER A 126 -2.11 10.86 19.83
CA SER A 126 -0.76 11.44 19.91
C SER A 126 0.27 10.77 19.00
N ASP A 127 0.06 9.51 18.64
CA ASP A 127 0.99 8.71 17.84
C ASP A 127 0.72 8.83 16.34
N LEU A 128 -0.36 9.53 15.98
CA LEU A 128 -0.67 9.85 14.60
C LEU A 128 0.38 10.83 14.03
N PRO A 129 0.81 10.62 12.78
CA PRO A 129 1.65 11.59 12.11
C PRO A 129 1.02 12.98 12.08
N GLU A 130 1.86 14.01 12.22
CA GLU A 130 1.40 15.40 12.30
C GLU A 130 0.57 15.81 11.08
N ALA A 131 0.98 15.40 9.87
CA ALA A 131 0.22 15.67 8.65
C ALA A 131 -1.19 15.07 8.68
N VAL A 132 -1.36 13.87 9.26
CA VAL A 132 -2.67 13.21 9.41
C VAL A 132 -3.52 13.93 10.45
N ARG A 133 -2.93 14.32 11.59
CA ARG A 133 -3.63 15.12 12.63
C ARG A 133 -4.12 16.45 12.07
N SER A 134 -3.24 17.17 11.38
CA SER A 134 -3.58 18.44 10.74
C SER A 134 -4.68 18.28 9.69
N ASP A 135 -4.68 17.17 8.94
CA ASP A 135 -5.76 16.87 7.99
C ASP A 135 -7.10 16.62 8.67
N PHE A 136 -7.13 15.89 9.79
CA PHE A 136 -8.35 15.69 10.58
C PHE A 136 -8.90 16.99 11.16
N GLU A 137 -8.04 17.93 11.55
CA GLU A 137 -8.41 19.25 12.07
C GLU A 137 -8.91 20.17 10.94
N ARG A 138 -8.16 20.24 9.84
CA ARG A 138 -8.44 21.15 8.71
C ARG A 138 -9.64 20.72 7.89
N LYS A 139 -9.76 19.43 7.59
CA LYS A 139 -10.83 18.90 6.72
C LYS A 139 -12.08 18.51 7.51
N GLY A 140 -12.00 18.42 8.84
CA GLY A 140 -13.09 17.99 9.71
C GLY A 140 -13.61 16.57 9.43
N GLY A 141 -12.89 15.79 8.60
CA GLY A 141 -13.28 14.44 8.21
C GLY A 141 -13.03 13.42 9.31
N SER A 142 -13.69 12.26 9.21
CA SER A 142 -13.44 11.10 10.06
C SER A 142 -12.42 10.12 9.45
N ARG A 143 -12.05 10.32 8.17
CA ARG A 143 -11.14 9.44 7.44
C ARG A 143 -10.08 10.21 6.66
N VAL A 144 -8.87 9.70 6.68
CA VAL A 144 -7.73 10.24 5.93
C VAL A 144 -7.03 9.08 5.22
N PHE A 145 -6.76 9.24 3.93
CA PHE A 145 -6.07 8.23 3.12
C PHE A 145 -4.68 8.74 2.76
N ARG A 146 -3.69 7.83 2.78
CA ARG A 146 -2.32 8.08 2.33
C ARG A 146 -1.84 6.90 1.50
N THR A 147 -1.16 7.16 0.39
CA THR A 147 -0.49 6.07 -0.33
C THR A 147 0.83 5.77 0.35
N TRP A 148 1.06 4.49 0.63
CA TRP A 148 2.34 4.00 1.09
C TRP A 148 3.15 3.48 -0.10
N VAL A 149 4.42 3.84 -0.13
CA VAL A 149 5.34 3.50 -1.22
C VAL A 149 6.42 2.60 -0.65
N PHE A 150 6.69 1.48 -1.31
CA PHE A 150 7.74 0.56 -0.88
C PHE A 150 9.12 1.26 -0.80
N PRO A 151 10.00 0.85 0.14
CA PRO A 151 11.32 1.47 0.30
C PRO A 151 12.15 1.53 -0.99
N TRP A 152 12.16 0.45 -1.78
CA TRP A 152 12.89 0.39 -3.06
C TRP A 152 12.27 1.29 -4.13
N ALA A 153 10.95 1.48 -4.12
CA ALA A 153 10.28 2.41 -5.03
C ALA A 153 10.59 3.87 -4.68
N ARG A 154 10.78 4.20 -3.39
CA ARG A 154 11.25 5.53 -2.96
C ARG A 154 12.70 5.78 -3.38
N ALA A 155 13.58 4.78 -3.26
CA ALA A 155 14.97 4.89 -3.68
C ALA A 155 15.14 5.13 -5.18
N ARG A 156 14.23 4.61 -6.03
CA ARG A 156 14.21 4.88 -7.48
C ARG A 156 13.70 6.28 -7.85
N ALA A 157 13.03 6.97 -6.92
CA ALA A 157 12.43 8.29 -7.14
C ALA A 157 13.31 9.45 -6.69
N LEU A 158 14.47 9.15 -6.10
CA LEU A 158 15.55 10.08 -5.75
C LEU A 158 16.62 10.06 -6.87
#